data_AF-A0A920EIK7-F1
#
_entry.id   AF-A0A920EIK7-F1
#
_cell.length_a   1.000
_cell.length_b   1.000
_cell.length_c   1.000
_cell.angle_alpha   90.00
_cell.angle_beta   90.00
_cell.angle_gamma   90.00
#
_symmetry.space_group_name_H-M   'P 1'
#
loop_
_entity.id
_entity.type
_entity.pdbx_description
1 polymer ?
#
loop_
_entity_poly.entity_id
_entity_poly.type
_entity_poly.pdbx_seq_one_letter_code
_entity_poly.pdbx_strand_id
1 'polypeptide(L)'
;MKLPKFPVDAPFSADQKSWLSGFLAGVKAVQTSTLEDSKQSKDNPDNVLNILFGTQTGNAEGLALETADVAKTYGLDTKVQGLDEVDIKDFQNMKNVIVSIATYGEGEMPDNAELFWKDLVSPEMPKLPEMRFGVLALGILVMMSFVRREN
;
A
#
# COMPACT_ATOMS: atom_id res chain seq x y z
N MET A 1 -12.71 -26.02 -19.76
CA MET A 1 -13.26 -25.09 -18.76
C MET A 1 -14.76 -25.30 -18.68
N LYS A 2 -15.33 -25.52 -17.48
CA LYS A 2 -16.75 -25.83 -17.31
C LYS A 2 -17.50 -24.49 -17.14
N LEU A 3 -18.36 -24.15 -18.10
CA LEU A 3 -19.16 -22.93 -18.07
C LEU A 3 -20.06 -22.90 -16.82
N PRO A 4 -20.24 -21.73 -16.17
CA PRO A 4 -21.23 -21.58 -15.10
C PRO A 4 -22.60 -21.90 -15.68
N LYS A 5 -23.24 -22.95 -15.13
CA LYS A 5 -24.54 -23.42 -15.62
C LYS A 5 -25.65 -22.58 -14.99
N PHE A 6 -26.47 -21.95 -15.82
CA PHE A 6 -27.68 -21.29 -15.36
C PHE A 6 -28.68 -22.34 -14.83
N PRO A 7 -29.44 -22.02 -13.75
CA PRO A 7 -30.55 -22.85 -13.32
C PRO A 7 -31.59 -23.00 -14.45
N VAL A 8 -32.23 -24.16 -14.50
CA VAL A 8 -33.16 -24.55 -15.58
C VAL A 8 -34.33 -23.57 -15.68
N ASP A 9 -34.74 -23.01 -14.54
CA ASP A 9 -35.93 -22.15 -14.38
C ASP A 9 -35.67 -20.67 -14.67
N ALA A 10 -34.49 -20.32 -15.21
CA ALA A 10 -34.18 -18.94 -15.54
C ALA A 10 -35.06 -18.46 -16.72
N PRO A 11 -35.77 -17.30 -16.59
CA PRO A 11 -36.73 -16.78 -17.57
C PRO A 11 -36.03 -16.14 -18.78
N PHE A 12 -35.10 -16.88 -19.39
CA PHE A 12 -34.31 -16.45 -20.54
C PHE A 12 -34.46 -17.45 -21.67
N SER A 13 -34.55 -16.96 -22.91
CA SER A 13 -34.50 -17.81 -24.10
C SER A 13 -33.12 -18.48 -24.26
N ALA A 14 -33.04 -19.51 -25.11
CA ALA A 14 -31.77 -20.18 -25.41
C ALA A 14 -30.72 -19.19 -25.94
N ASP A 15 -31.12 -18.25 -26.79
CA ASP A 15 -30.23 -17.24 -27.37
C ASP A 15 -29.73 -16.23 -26.33
N GLN A 16 -30.60 -15.82 -25.39
CA GLN A 16 -30.22 -14.94 -24.28
C GLN A 16 -29.20 -15.61 -23.34
N LYS A 17 -29.36 -16.91 -23.07
CA LYS A 17 -28.41 -17.68 -22.26
C LYS A 17 -27.05 -17.80 -22.96
N SER A 18 -27.05 -18.01 -24.28
CA SER A 18 -25.84 -18.07 -25.10
C SER A 18 -25.09 -16.74 -25.07
N TRP A 19 -25.77 -15.63 -25.37
CA TRP A 19 -25.19 -14.29 -25.34
C TRP A 19 -24.62 -13.92 -23.95
N LEU A 20 -25.40 -14.15 -22.88
CA LEU A 20 -24.98 -13.84 -21.51
C LEU A 20 -23.78 -14.68 -21.08
N SER A 21 -23.73 -15.96 -21.47
CA SER A 21 -22.59 -16.82 -21.17
C SER A 21 -21.30 -16.33 -21.84
N GLY A 22 -21.39 -15.83 -23.08
CA GLY A 22 -20.28 -15.22 -23.79
C GLY A 22 -19.82 -13.92 -23.15
N PHE A 23 -20.76 -13.06 -22.73
CA PHE A 23 -20.46 -11.82 -22.00
C PHE A 23 -19.74 -12.11 -20.68
N LEU A 24 -20.26 -13.03 -19.86
CA LEU A 24 -19.64 -13.40 -18.58
C LEU A 24 -18.27 -14.06 -18.77
N ALA A 25 -18.09 -14.85 -19.83
CA ALA A 25 -16.79 -15.40 -20.20
C ALA A 25 -15.80 -14.30 -20.59
N GLY A 26 -16.25 -13.28 -21.33
CA GLY A 26 -15.45 -12.09 -21.68
C GLY A 26 -15.04 -11.26 -20.46
N VAL A 27 -15.98 -10.97 -19.54
CA VAL A 27 -15.69 -10.26 -18.28
C VAL A 27 -14.66 -11.04 -17.44
N LYS A 28 -14.80 -12.36 -17.35
CA LYS A 28 -13.84 -13.20 -16.62
C LYS A 28 -12.48 -13.26 -17.31
N ALA A 29 -12.43 -13.25 -18.64
CA ALA A 29 -11.19 -13.18 -19.40
C ALA A 29 -10.46 -11.86 -19.12
N VAL A 30 -11.17 -10.71 -19.16
CA VAL A 30 -10.61 -9.40 -18.82
C VAL A 30 -10.10 -9.36 -17.37
N GLN A 31 -10.83 -9.96 -16.43
CA GLN A 31 -10.43 -10.05 -15.03
C GLN A 31 -9.26 -11.02 -14.78
N THR A 32 -9.00 -11.96 -15.71
CA THR A 32 -7.85 -12.87 -15.66
C THR A 32 -6.63 -12.23 -16.35
N SER A 33 -6.82 -11.45 -17.41
CA SER A 33 -5.77 -10.69 -18.09
C SER A 33 -5.13 -9.63 -17.21
N THR A 34 -5.84 -9.05 -16.23
CA THR A 34 -5.25 -8.12 -15.25
C THR A 34 -4.47 -8.80 -14.12
N LEU A 35 -4.51 -10.13 -14.01
CA LEU A 35 -3.82 -10.90 -12.96
C LEU A 35 -2.57 -11.65 -13.46
N GLU A 36 -2.36 -11.75 -14.77
CA GLU A 36 -1.25 -12.51 -15.35
C GLU A 36 -0.03 -11.66 -15.72
N ASP A 37 -0.15 -10.33 -15.79
CA ASP A 37 0.96 -9.43 -16.15
C ASP A 37 1.73 -8.83 -14.95
N SER A 38 1.49 -9.34 -13.72
CA SER A 38 2.13 -8.82 -12.49
C SER A 38 2.77 -9.90 -11.61
N LYS A 39 3.15 -11.04 -12.19
CA LYS A 39 3.74 -12.17 -11.43
C LYS A 39 5.22 -12.44 -11.69
N GLN A 40 5.94 -11.57 -12.39
CA GLN A 40 7.32 -11.83 -12.80
C GLN A 40 8.33 -10.79 -12.26
N SER A 41 8.26 -10.49 -10.96
CA SER A 41 9.32 -9.79 -10.21
C SER A 41 9.22 -10.03 -8.69
N LYS A 42 8.60 -11.14 -8.25
CA LYS A 42 8.10 -11.26 -6.86
C LYS A 42 9.06 -11.77 -5.79
N ASP A 43 10.38 -11.82 -6.00
CA ASP A 43 11.27 -12.41 -4.97
C ASP A 43 12.63 -11.74 -4.78
N ASN A 44 12.76 -10.47 -5.19
CA ASN A 44 13.84 -9.65 -4.65
C ASN A 44 13.27 -8.68 -3.61
N PRO A 45 13.46 -8.90 -2.30
CA PRO A 45 13.05 -7.93 -1.28
C PRO A 45 13.69 -6.55 -1.46
N ASP A 46 14.78 -6.46 -2.25
CA ASP A 46 15.40 -5.19 -2.62
C ASP A 46 14.61 -4.40 -3.67
N ASN A 47 13.67 -5.04 -4.40
CA ASN A 47 12.83 -4.39 -5.43
C ASN A 47 11.50 -3.86 -4.87
N VAL A 48 11.16 -4.20 -3.63
CA VAL A 48 9.92 -3.76 -2.98
C VAL A 48 10.18 -2.45 -2.23
N LEU A 49 9.37 -1.44 -2.49
CA LEU A 49 9.30 -0.18 -1.78
C LEU A 49 8.05 -0.14 -0.88
N ASN A 50 8.27 -0.14 0.44
CA ASN A 50 7.21 -0.01 1.42
C ASN A 50 6.97 1.48 1.69
N ILE A 51 5.75 1.95 1.44
CA ILE A 51 5.36 3.34 1.61
C ILE A 51 4.34 3.38 2.73
N LEU A 52 4.75 3.91 3.88
CA LEU A 52 3.95 3.94 5.09
C LEU A 52 3.42 5.35 5.29
N PHE A 53 2.18 5.52 5.77
CA PHE A 53 1.63 6.85 5.99
C PHE A 53 0.99 7.08 7.36
N GLY A 54 1.28 8.26 7.92
CA GLY A 54 0.59 8.82 9.08
C GLY A 54 -0.23 10.03 8.67
N THR A 55 -1.56 9.99 8.84
CA THR A 55 -2.45 11.07 8.39
C THR A 55 -3.66 11.26 9.31
N GLN A 56 -4.14 12.51 9.42
CA GLN A 56 -5.41 12.82 10.08
C GLN A 56 -6.54 13.04 9.07
N THR A 57 -6.26 13.72 7.96
CA THR A 57 -7.26 14.15 6.97
C THR A 57 -7.01 13.61 5.56
N GLY A 58 -6.02 12.72 5.38
CA GLY A 58 -5.75 12.04 4.10
C GLY A 58 -4.65 12.68 3.22
N ASN A 59 -4.08 13.83 3.59
CA ASN A 59 -3.06 14.49 2.77
C ASN A 59 -1.77 13.63 2.61
N ALA A 60 -1.30 13.03 3.70
CA ALA A 60 -0.10 12.19 3.67
C ALA A 60 -0.38 10.84 3.00
N GLU A 61 -1.60 10.31 3.13
CA GLU A 61 -2.05 9.14 2.37
C GLU A 61 -2.06 9.42 0.86
N GLY A 62 -2.60 10.56 0.44
CA GLY A 62 -2.55 11.01 -0.96
C GLY A 62 -1.12 11.09 -1.48
N LEU A 63 -0.20 11.70 -0.73
CA LEU A 63 1.22 11.75 -1.11
C LEU A 63 1.85 10.35 -1.18
N ALA A 64 1.50 9.44 -0.27
CA ALA A 64 1.98 8.07 -0.30
C ALA A 64 1.52 7.32 -1.56
N LEU A 65 0.26 7.51 -1.97
CA LEU A 65 -0.29 6.95 -3.21
C LEU A 65 0.39 7.53 -4.46
N GLU A 66 0.59 8.85 -4.52
CA GLU A 66 1.33 9.50 -5.61
C GLU A 66 2.78 9.00 -5.68
N THR A 67 3.43 8.84 -4.52
CA THR A 67 4.78 8.28 -4.43
C THR A 67 4.83 6.85 -4.96
N ALA A 68 3.80 6.05 -4.68
CA ALA A 68 3.69 4.69 -5.20
C ALA A 68 3.56 4.68 -6.72
N ASP A 69 2.72 5.55 -7.28
CA ASP A 69 2.56 5.63 -8.73
C ASP A 69 3.84 6.07 -9.44
N VAL A 70 4.56 7.04 -8.87
CA VAL A 70 5.89 7.43 -9.36
C VAL A 70 6.88 6.27 -9.26
N ALA A 71 6.95 5.58 -8.13
CA ALA A 71 7.88 4.45 -7.93
C ALA A 71 7.64 3.29 -8.90
N LYS A 72 6.37 3.00 -9.24
CA LYS A 72 6.04 2.01 -10.28
C LYS A 72 6.61 2.38 -11.65
N THR A 73 6.71 3.68 -11.99
CA THR A 73 7.34 4.11 -13.25
C THR A 73 8.84 3.81 -13.32
N TYR A 74 9.48 3.63 -12.16
CA TYR A 74 10.87 3.19 -12.04
C TYR A 74 11.04 1.66 -11.96
N GLY A 75 9.96 0.89 -12.13
CA GLY A 75 9.98 -0.58 -12.09
C GLY A 75 10.03 -1.18 -10.68
N LEU A 76 9.73 -0.38 -9.65
CA LEU A 76 9.67 -0.85 -8.27
C LEU A 76 8.28 -1.44 -7.96
N ASP A 77 8.27 -2.52 -7.18
CA ASP A 77 7.06 -3.07 -6.59
C ASP A 77 6.71 -2.24 -5.36
N THR A 78 5.49 -1.72 -5.25
CA THR A 78 5.11 -0.82 -4.14
C THR A 78 4.07 -1.43 -3.23
N LYS A 79 4.25 -1.26 -1.91
CA LYS A 79 3.23 -1.59 -0.91
C LYS A 79 2.91 -0.34 -0.10
N VAL A 80 1.65 0.10 -0.12
CA VAL A 80 1.19 1.28 0.62
C VAL A 80 0.36 0.84 1.81
N GLN A 81 0.66 1.33 3.02
CA GLN A 81 -0.05 0.96 4.25
C GLN A 81 -0.12 2.13 5.24
N GLY A 82 -1.20 2.19 6.02
CA GLY A 82 -1.26 3.06 7.19
C GLY A 82 -0.28 2.60 8.27
N LEU A 83 0.25 3.52 9.08
CA LEU A 83 1.17 3.15 10.17
C LEU A 83 0.52 2.25 11.23
N ASP A 84 -0.79 2.33 11.40
CA ASP A 84 -1.62 1.47 12.24
C ASP A 84 -1.84 0.05 11.67
N GLU A 85 -1.54 -0.16 10.39
CA GLU A 85 -1.64 -1.45 9.71
C GLU A 85 -0.32 -2.22 9.66
N VAL A 86 0.77 -1.65 10.22
CA VAL A 86 2.12 -2.21 10.15
C VAL A 86 2.50 -2.80 11.50
N ASP A 87 2.73 -4.11 11.53
CA ASP A 87 3.36 -4.76 12.68
C ASP A 87 4.85 -4.36 12.75
N ILE A 88 5.32 -3.98 13.94
CA ILE A 88 6.70 -3.54 14.13
C ILE A 88 7.72 -4.63 13.77
N LYS A 89 7.38 -5.92 13.91
CA LYS A 89 8.24 -7.03 13.51
C LYS A 89 8.35 -7.14 12.00
N ASP A 90 7.27 -6.89 11.27
CA ASP A 90 7.31 -6.84 9.82
C ASP A 90 8.12 -5.64 9.35
N PHE A 91 7.94 -4.48 9.99
CA PHE A 91 8.71 -3.27 9.74
C PHE A 91 10.23 -3.51 9.87
N GLN A 92 10.67 -4.21 10.91
CA GLN A 92 12.09 -4.54 11.11
C GLN A 92 12.72 -5.33 9.94
N ASN A 93 11.90 -6.05 9.17
CA ASN A 93 12.35 -6.85 8.03
C ASN A 93 12.26 -6.10 6.68
N MET A 94 11.73 -4.87 6.66
CA MET A 94 11.63 -4.06 5.44
C MET A 94 13.00 -3.48 5.06
N LYS A 95 13.37 -3.58 3.78
CA LYS A 95 14.65 -3.05 3.27
C LYS A 95 14.56 -1.64 2.69
N ASN A 96 13.49 -1.33 1.97
CA ASN A 96 13.26 0.00 1.42
C ASN A 96 11.94 0.55 1.98
N VAL A 97 12.02 1.69 2.66
CA VAL A 97 10.88 2.32 3.32
C VAL A 97 10.80 3.80 2.96
N ILE A 98 9.61 4.29 2.61
CA ILE A 98 9.30 5.72 2.64
C ILE A 98 8.20 5.92 3.67
N VAL A 99 8.38 6.86 4.58
CA VAL A 99 7.35 7.26 5.53
C VAL A 99 6.82 8.62 5.13
N SER A 100 5.56 8.70 4.72
CA SER A 100 4.85 9.97 4.52
C SER A 100 4.06 10.31 5.77
N ILE A 101 4.38 11.41 6.44
CA ILE A 101 3.76 11.72 7.73
C ILE A 101 3.38 13.19 7.82
N ALA A 102 2.14 13.44 8.21
CA ALA A 102 1.69 14.78 8.53
C ALA A 102 1.92 15.08 10.02
N THR A 103 2.17 16.34 10.37
CA THR A 103 2.03 16.82 11.75
C THR A 103 0.63 17.39 11.97
N TYR A 104 0.02 17.14 13.13
CA TYR A 104 -1.28 17.65 13.52
C TYR A 104 -1.19 18.59 14.73
N GLY A 105 -2.17 19.49 14.89
CA GLY A 105 -2.22 20.44 16.01
C GLY A 105 -0.94 21.29 16.15
N GLU A 106 -0.34 21.24 17.33
CA GLU A 106 0.89 21.97 17.69
C GLU A 106 2.17 21.15 17.39
N GLY A 107 2.13 20.25 16.41
CA GLY A 107 3.27 19.40 16.03
C GLY A 107 3.19 17.95 16.52
N GLU A 108 2.00 17.50 16.90
CA GLU A 108 1.74 16.11 17.30
C GLU A 108 1.72 15.18 16.08
N MET A 109 1.92 13.89 16.32
CA MET A 109 1.73 12.86 15.30
C MET A 109 0.24 12.60 15.09
N PRO A 110 -0.19 12.12 13.91
CA PRO A 110 -1.57 11.72 13.68
C PRO A 110 -1.95 10.49 14.51
N ASP A 111 -3.24 10.31 14.78
CA ASP A 111 -3.74 9.21 15.61
C ASP A 111 -3.30 7.82 15.09
N ASN A 112 -3.32 7.65 13.77
CA ASN A 112 -2.94 6.39 13.12
C ASN A 112 -1.42 6.09 13.17
N ALA A 113 -0.60 7.00 13.71
CA ALA A 113 0.83 6.83 13.87
C ALA A 113 1.27 6.52 15.31
N GLU A 114 0.38 6.67 16.30
CA GLU A 114 0.76 6.70 17.72
C GLU A 114 1.37 5.38 18.21
N LEU A 115 0.71 4.25 17.93
CA LEU A 115 1.17 2.93 18.37
C LEU A 115 2.50 2.55 17.70
N PHE A 116 2.57 2.75 16.38
CA PHE A 116 3.79 2.53 15.62
C PHE A 116 4.96 3.36 16.15
N TRP A 117 4.73 4.64 16.47
CA TRP A 117 5.75 5.51 17.04
C TRP A 117 6.26 5.00 18.39
N LYS A 118 5.35 4.57 19.28
CA LYS A 118 5.70 4.01 20.60
C LYS A 118 6.62 2.79 20.46
N ASP A 119 6.31 1.89 19.53
CA ASP A 119 7.13 0.71 19.27
C ASP A 119 8.48 1.08 18.64
N LEU A 120 8.48 2.04 17.70
CA LEU A 120 9.70 2.49 17.00
C LEU A 120 10.72 3.15 17.94
N VAL A 121 10.26 3.89 18.95
CA VAL A 121 11.14 4.57 19.93
C VAL A 121 11.44 3.72 21.16
N SER A 122 10.86 2.52 21.26
CA SER A 122 11.10 1.61 22.36
C SER A 122 12.58 1.23 22.48
N PRO A 123 13.13 1.09 23.70
CA PRO A 123 14.48 0.56 23.91
C PRO A 123 14.69 -0.86 23.33
N GLU A 124 13.60 -1.61 23.11
CA GLU A 124 13.62 -2.96 22.53
C GLU A 124 13.80 -2.95 21.00
N MET A 125 13.64 -1.79 20.36
CA MET A 125 13.76 -1.66 18.90
C MET A 125 15.22 -1.88 18.48
N PRO A 126 15.53 -2.92 17.67
CA PRO A 126 16.88 -3.15 17.21
C PRO A 126 17.32 -2.07 16.22
N LYS A 127 18.63 -1.91 16.07
CA LYS A 127 19.18 -1.11 14.96
C LYS A 127 18.88 -1.82 13.64
N LEU A 128 18.54 -1.04 12.61
CA LEU A 128 18.18 -1.53 11.28
C LEU A 128 19.22 -1.09 10.23
N PRO A 129 20.46 -1.60 10.26
CA PRO A 129 21.54 -1.12 9.38
C PRO A 129 21.31 -1.43 7.90
N GLU A 130 20.51 -2.46 7.60
CA GLU A 130 20.17 -2.89 6.24
C GLU A 130 19.00 -2.11 5.63
N MET A 131 18.27 -1.33 6.44
CA MET A 131 17.10 -0.57 6.00
C MET A 131 17.52 0.77 5.38
N ARG A 132 17.14 0.98 4.13
CA ARG A 132 17.15 2.28 3.46
C ARG A 132 15.80 2.93 3.67
N PHE A 133 15.79 4.14 4.24
CA PHE A 133 14.55 4.87 4.47
C PHE A 133 14.60 6.32 4.00
N GLY A 134 13.42 6.86 3.67
CA GLY A 134 13.19 8.28 3.44
C GLY A 134 11.95 8.75 4.19
N VAL A 135 11.91 10.02 4.57
CA VAL A 135 10.76 10.63 5.26
C VAL A 135 10.24 11.81 4.46
N LEU A 136 8.97 11.76 4.09
CA LEU A 136 8.23 12.85 3.45
C LEU A 136 7.32 13.48 4.49
N ALA A 137 7.81 14.51 5.17
CA ALA A 137 7.04 15.20 6.19
C ALA A 137 6.17 16.29 5.57
N LEU A 138 4.86 16.22 5.81
CA LEU A 138 3.90 17.27 5.48
C LEU A 138 3.65 18.09 6.75
N GLY A 139 4.07 19.34 6.72
CA GLY A 139 3.82 20.29 7.79
C GLY A 139 3.47 21.67 7.24
N ILE A 140 2.96 22.51 8.13
CA ILE A 140 2.87 23.96 7.91
C ILE A 140 4.18 24.56 8.45
N LEU A 141 4.63 25.70 7.94
CA LEU A 141 5.96 26.33 8.11
C LEU A 141 6.51 26.45 9.57
N VAL A 142 5.73 26.13 10.60
CA VAL A 142 6.02 26.39 12.02
C VAL A 142 6.64 25.19 12.77
N MET A 143 6.69 23.97 12.22
CA MET A 143 6.97 22.77 13.04
C MET A 143 7.99 21.77 12.44
N MET A 144 9.29 22.10 12.56
CA MET A 144 10.44 21.26 12.12
C MET A 144 10.91 20.23 13.17
N SER A 145 10.17 20.02 14.27
CA SER A 145 10.68 19.25 15.42
C SER A 145 10.61 17.72 15.24
N PHE A 146 9.78 17.21 14.32
CA PHE A 146 9.55 15.76 14.18
C PHE A 146 10.55 15.05 13.25
N VAL A 147 11.15 15.75 12.29
CA VAL A 147 12.02 15.14 11.26
C VAL A 147 13.49 15.06 11.70
N ARG A 148 13.89 15.86 12.69
CA ARG A 148 15.29 16.02 13.04
C ARG A 148 15.63 15.26 14.33
N ARG A 149 15.94 13.97 14.18
CA ARG A 149 16.80 13.30 15.15
C ARG A 149 18.22 13.79 14.89
N GLU A 150 18.62 14.85 15.58
CA GLU A 150 20.04 15.18 15.72
C GLU A 150 20.72 14.07 16.52
N ASN A 151 21.86 13.64 15.98
CA ASN A 151 22.68 12.52 16.44
C ASN A 151 23.40 12.87 17.74
#